data_AF-A0A485AZG5-F1
#
_entry.id   AF-A0A485AZG5-F1
#
_cell.length_a   1.000
_cell.length_b   1.000
_cell.length_c   1.000
_cell.angle_alpha   90.00
_cell.angle_beta   90.00
_cell.angle_gamma   90.00
#
_symmetry.space_group_name_H-M   'P 1'
#
loop_
_entity.id
_entity.type
_entity.pdbx_description
1 polymer ?
#
loop_
_entity_poly.entity_id
_entity_poly.type
_entity_poly.pdbx_seq_one_letter_code
_entity_poly.pdbx_strand_id
1 'polypeptide(L)'
;MTAAHGYQTLVVNYDYDRQREEEQIAAVLAFHVKGLLLTESLHTLRADKYLNAAKIPIAEVMGLAENPGRINVGFDNFKAGFDMTTMLLASGKRHIIYFGSMSDVRDEQRYAGYCQAMENAGLPDGAALPPIRCRRCRLAPA
;
A
#
# COMPACT_ATOMS: atom_id res chain seq x y z
N MET A 1 -0.71 20.07 12.49
CA MET A 1 0.29 19.53 13.43
C MET A 1 1.73 19.83 13.01
N THR A 2 2.10 19.72 11.73
CA THR A 2 3.46 20.07 11.22
C THR A 2 3.64 21.58 10.99
N ALA A 3 2.62 22.27 10.48
CA ALA A 3 2.66 23.72 10.23
C ALA A 3 2.93 24.57 11.49
N ALA A 4 2.42 24.15 12.66
CA ALA A 4 2.69 24.80 13.95
C ALA A 4 4.16 24.72 14.38
N HIS A 5 4.91 23.79 13.80
CA HIS A 5 6.36 23.63 13.99
C HIS A 5 7.16 24.21 12.81
N GLY A 6 6.53 24.99 11.93
CA GLY A 6 7.18 25.66 10.79
C GLY A 6 7.45 24.77 9.58
N TYR A 7 6.91 23.54 9.53
CA TYR A 7 7.09 22.65 8.39
C TYR A 7 6.06 22.91 7.30
N GLN A 8 6.55 23.02 6.06
CA GLN A 8 5.74 22.99 4.85
C GLN A 8 5.65 21.55 4.33
N THR A 9 4.44 21.11 3.95
CA THR A 9 4.21 19.76 3.44
C THR A 9 4.00 19.82 1.92
N LEU A 10 4.73 18.97 1.19
CA LEU A 10 4.49 18.69 -0.22
C LEU A 10 3.83 17.32 -0.32
N VAL A 11 2.72 17.23 -1.04
CA VAL A 11 2.02 15.98 -1.30
C VAL A 11 2.11 15.68 -2.78
N VAL A 12 2.51 14.46 -3.09
CA VAL A 12 2.68 13.98 -4.46
C VAL A 12 1.97 12.64 -4.60
N ASN A 13 1.33 12.43 -5.73
CA ASN A 13 0.67 11.18 -6.09
C ASN A 13 1.42 10.51 -7.24
N TYR A 14 1.53 9.18 -7.17
CA TYR A 14 2.19 8.35 -8.19
C TYR A 14 1.25 7.30 -8.81
N ASP A 15 -0.04 7.29 -8.45
CA ASP A 15 -1.07 6.39 -9.01
C ASP A 15 -0.72 4.89 -8.96
N TYR A 16 0.05 4.46 -7.95
CA TYR A 16 0.57 3.10 -7.80
C TYR A 16 1.53 2.65 -8.92
N ASP A 17 2.00 3.57 -9.76
CA ASP A 17 3.02 3.31 -10.77
C ASP A 17 4.42 3.52 -10.17
N ARG A 18 5.21 2.45 -10.15
CA ARG A 18 6.57 2.46 -9.57
C ARG A 18 7.56 3.35 -10.33
N GLN A 19 7.39 3.52 -11.64
CA GLN A 19 8.24 4.44 -12.42
C GLN A 19 7.88 5.88 -12.11
N ARG A 20 6.59 6.19 -12.01
CA ARG A 20 6.15 7.52 -11.55
C ARG A 20 6.62 7.80 -10.14
N GLU A 21 6.55 6.82 -9.22
CA GLU A 21 7.06 6.98 -7.86
C GLU A 21 8.55 7.35 -7.87
N GLU A 22 9.38 6.65 -8.67
CA GLU A 22 10.80 6.97 -8.83
C GLU A 22 11.03 8.41 -9.29
N GLU A 23 10.31 8.86 -10.32
CA GLU A 23 10.40 10.22 -10.84
C GLU A 23 10.01 11.27 -9.79
N GLN A 24 8.94 10.99 -9.04
CA GLN A 24 8.46 11.88 -7.99
C GLN A 24 9.41 11.92 -6.79
N ILE A 25 10.01 10.79 -6.39
CA ILE A 25 11.05 10.77 -5.35
C ILE A 25 12.21 11.66 -5.77
N ALA A 26 12.69 11.54 -7.01
CA ALA A 26 13.79 12.38 -7.51
C ALA A 26 13.42 13.87 -7.51
N ALA A 27 12.20 14.22 -7.96
CA ALA A 27 11.72 15.60 -7.98
C ALA A 27 11.58 16.19 -6.58
N VAL A 28 11.01 15.44 -5.63
CA VAL A 28 10.83 15.88 -4.23
C VAL A 28 12.17 16.10 -3.55
N LEU A 29 13.13 15.20 -3.75
CA LEU A 29 14.48 15.35 -3.18
C LEU A 29 15.23 16.58 -3.73
N ALA A 30 14.95 16.99 -4.97
CA ALA A 30 15.52 18.21 -5.55
C ALA A 30 15.04 19.50 -4.85
N PHE A 31 13.91 19.47 -4.13
CA PHE A 31 13.45 20.59 -3.30
C PHE A 31 14.15 20.68 -1.94
N HIS A 32 15.20 19.88 -1.68
CA HIS A 32 15.95 19.89 -0.42
C HIS A 32 15.07 19.71 0.83
N VAL A 33 14.07 18.82 0.72
CA VAL A 33 13.19 18.47 1.84
C VAL A 33 13.98 17.95 3.05
N LYS A 34 13.41 18.14 4.25
CA LYS A 34 14.05 17.73 5.52
C LYS A 34 13.64 16.34 5.99
N GLY A 35 12.70 15.70 5.31
CA GLY A 35 12.24 14.34 5.57
C GLY A 35 11.26 13.91 4.49
N LEU A 36 11.06 12.60 4.38
CA LEU A 36 10.19 12.00 3.39
C LEU A 36 9.27 10.95 4.03
N LEU A 37 8.00 10.97 3.65
CA LEU A 37 7.02 9.97 4.02
C LEU A 37 6.58 9.24 2.75
N LEU A 38 6.72 7.91 2.74
CA LEU A 38 6.38 7.04 1.61
C LEU A 38 5.27 6.09 2.05
N THR A 39 4.25 5.91 1.20
CA THR A 39 3.14 4.98 1.47
C THR A 39 3.42 3.56 1.03
N GLU A 40 4.52 3.34 0.31
CA GLU A 40 4.98 2.04 -0.17
C GLU A 40 6.34 1.72 0.46
N SER A 41 6.67 0.43 0.53
CA SER A 41 7.98 -0.04 1.03
C SER A 41 8.78 -0.80 -0.02
N LEU A 42 8.18 -1.06 -1.18
CA LEU A 42 8.80 -1.71 -2.32
C LEU A 42 8.95 -0.73 -3.47
N HIS A 43 10.18 -0.28 -3.68
CA HIS A 43 10.52 0.72 -4.69
C HIS A 43 11.31 0.09 -5.84
N THR A 44 11.58 0.88 -6.88
CA THR A 44 12.54 0.48 -7.91
C THR A 44 13.97 0.54 -7.35
N LEU A 45 14.89 -0.22 -7.97
CA LEU A 45 16.31 -0.18 -7.62
C LEU A 45 16.91 1.23 -7.71
N ARG A 46 16.40 2.08 -8.59
CA ARG A 46 16.90 3.44 -8.78
C ARG A 46 16.27 4.42 -7.79
N ALA A 47 14.99 4.27 -7.46
CA ALA A 47 14.37 4.97 -6.34
C ALA A 47 15.12 4.67 -5.03
N ASP A 48 15.42 3.41 -4.74
CA ASP A 48 16.18 3.02 -3.54
C ASP A 48 17.57 3.67 -3.47
N LYS A 49 18.26 3.81 -4.61
CA LYS A 49 19.54 4.53 -4.66
C LYS A 49 19.36 6.00 -4.27
N TYR A 50 18.31 6.66 -4.73
CA TYR A 50 18.02 8.05 -4.34
C TYR A 50 17.70 8.17 -2.85
N LEU A 51 16.83 7.30 -2.34
CA LEU A 51 16.43 7.28 -0.93
C LEU A 51 17.63 7.07 -0.01
N ASN A 52 18.50 6.09 -0.33
CA ASN A 52 19.69 5.80 0.47
C ASN A 52 20.75 6.93 0.40
N ALA A 53 20.80 7.67 -0.71
CA ALA A 53 21.72 8.79 -0.88
C ALA A 53 21.24 10.10 -0.20
N ALA A 54 19.94 10.25 0.05
CA ALA A 54 19.32 11.51 0.48
C ALA A 54 19.77 11.99 1.87
N LYS A 55 20.26 11.09 2.75
CA LYS A 55 20.73 11.41 4.12
C LYS A 55 19.72 12.25 4.93
N ILE A 56 18.43 12.02 4.73
CA ILE A 56 17.33 12.60 5.50
C ILE A 56 16.53 11.47 6.17
N PRO A 57 15.75 11.75 7.23
CA PRO A 57 14.80 10.79 7.77
C PRO A 57 13.76 10.41 6.72
N ILE A 58 13.60 9.11 6.49
CA ILE A 58 12.61 8.54 5.59
C ILE A 58 11.75 7.59 6.41
N ALA A 59 10.43 7.78 6.36
CA ALA A 59 9.48 6.85 6.93
C ALA A 59 8.60 6.22 5.86
N GLU A 60 8.52 4.90 5.88
CA GLU A 60 7.60 4.11 5.08
C GLU A 60 6.41 3.73 5.95
N VAL A 61 5.21 3.94 5.45
CA VAL A 61 3.97 3.76 6.20
C VAL A 61 3.04 2.74 5.54
N MET A 62 1.95 2.39 6.21
CA MET A 62 0.84 1.52 5.75
C MET A 62 1.09 0.00 5.79
N GLY A 63 2.34 -0.45 5.77
CA GLY A 63 2.69 -1.86 5.85
C GLY A 63 3.98 -2.08 6.63
N LEU A 64 4.12 -3.29 7.20
CA LEU A 64 5.38 -3.70 7.81
C LEU A 64 6.34 -4.21 6.74
N ALA A 65 7.56 -3.67 6.73
CA ALA A 65 8.62 -4.05 5.82
C ALA A 65 9.98 -3.96 6.51
N GLU A 66 10.91 -4.82 6.09
CA GLU A 66 12.29 -4.83 6.61
C GLU A 66 13.21 -4.05 5.67
N ASN A 67 13.20 -2.72 5.81
CA ASN A 67 14.12 -1.83 5.09
C ASN A 67 15.11 -1.17 6.06
N PRO A 68 16.37 -1.68 6.16
CA PRO A 68 17.37 -1.14 7.07
C PRO A 68 17.61 0.35 6.84
N GLY A 69 17.67 1.12 7.94
CA GLY A 69 17.93 2.57 7.89
C GLY A 69 16.71 3.43 7.55
N ARG A 70 15.51 2.83 7.44
CA ARG A 70 14.25 3.55 7.28
C ARG A 70 13.36 3.35 8.50
N ILE A 71 12.57 4.36 8.81
CA ILE A 71 11.50 4.23 9.81
C ILE A 71 10.36 3.47 9.14
N ASN A 72 9.83 2.43 9.76
CA ASN A 72 8.69 1.70 9.22
C ASN A 72 7.55 1.70 10.24
N VAL A 73 6.37 2.18 9.83
CA VAL A 73 5.19 2.26 10.69
C VAL A 73 3.97 1.77 9.93
N GLY A 74 3.48 0.60 10.29
CA GLY A 74 2.31 0.01 9.67
C GLY A 74 1.75 -1.12 10.49
N PHE A 75 1.03 -2.01 9.82
CA PHE A 75 0.53 -3.25 10.39
C PHE A 75 0.70 -4.39 9.38
N ASP A 76 0.57 -5.61 9.87
CA ASP A 76 0.59 -6.81 9.04
C ASP A 76 -0.72 -6.90 8.24
N ASN A 77 -0.66 -6.59 6.95
CA ASN A 77 -1.80 -6.62 6.05
C ASN A 77 -2.30 -8.05 5.79
N PHE A 78 -1.41 -9.05 5.79
CA PHE A 78 -1.82 -10.45 5.67
C PHE A 78 -2.66 -10.83 6.89
N LYS A 79 -2.13 -10.56 8.09
CA LYS A 79 -2.85 -10.84 9.33
C LYS A 79 -4.17 -10.09 9.41
N ALA A 80 -4.22 -8.84 8.96
CA ALA A 80 -5.47 -8.07 8.92
C ALA A 80 -6.55 -8.74 8.05
N GLY A 81 -6.18 -9.21 6.85
CA GLY A 81 -7.09 -9.95 5.96
C GLY A 81 -7.54 -11.29 6.54
N PHE A 82 -6.61 -12.01 7.15
CA PHE A 82 -6.86 -13.29 7.81
C PHE A 82 -7.80 -13.15 9.02
N ASP A 83 -7.51 -12.21 9.92
CA ASP A 83 -8.28 -12.01 11.16
C ASP A 83 -9.71 -11.56 10.85
N MET A 84 -9.87 -10.64 9.88
CA MET A 84 -11.20 -10.17 9.45
C MET A 84 -12.04 -11.32 8.88
N THR A 85 -11.46 -12.12 7.99
CA THR A 85 -12.14 -13.26 7.36
C THR A 85 -12.49 -14.33 8.39
N THR A 86 -11.56 -14.64 9.28
CA THR A 86 -11.76 -15.57 10.40
C THR A 86 -12.92 -15.13 11.30
N MET A 87 -13.02 -13.84 11.62
CA MET A 87 -14.12 -13.30 12.41
C MET A 87 -15.48 -13.46 11.69
N LEU A 88 -15.54 -13.20 10.38
CA LEU A 88 -16.76 -13.41 9.59
C LEU A 88 -17.18 -14.89 9.58
N LEU A 89 -16.23 -15.81 9.41
CA LEU A 89 -16.47 -17.26 9.48
C LEU A 89 -16.97 -17.69 10.86
N ALA A 90 -16.38 -17.16 11.93
CA ALA A 90 -16.81 -17.40 13.31
C ALA A 90 -18.25 -16.91 13.57
N SER A 91 -18.67 -15.83 12.91
CA SER A 91 -20.06 -15.33 12.97
C SER A 91 -21.05 -16.14 12.11
N GLY A 92 -20.62 -17.24 11.50
CA GLY A 92 -21.48 -18.14 10.72
C GLY A 92 -21.61 -17.78 9.24
N LYS A 93 -20.88 -16.79 8.74
CA LYS A 93 -20.84 -16.49 7.29
C LYS A 93 -20.08 -17.60 6.56
N ARG A 94 -20.56 -17.96 5.37
CA ARG A 94 -19.98 -19.04 4.53
C ARG A 94 -19.72 -18.63 3.08
N HIS A 95 -20.33 -17.53 2.62
CA HIS A 95 -20.14 -16.96 1.29
C HIS A 95 -19.50 -15.58 1.43
N ILE A 96 -18.21 -15.55 1.72
CA ILE A 96 -17.43 -14.33 1.87
C ILE A 96 -16.76 -14.07 0.51
N ILE A 97 -16.75 -12.81 0.08
CA ILE A 97 -16.11 -12.39 -1.17
C ILE A 97 -15.12 -11.28 -0.83
N TYR A 98 -13.88 -11.40 -1.30
CA TYR A 98 -12.92 -10.32 -1.25
C TYR A 98 -13.10 -9.41 -2.46
N PHE A 99 -13.26 -8.11 -2.20
CA PHE A 99 -13.38 -7.09 -3.23
C PHE A 99 -12.23 -6.10 -3.10
N GLY A 100 -11.22 -6.23 -3.97
CA GLY A 100 -10.02 -5.41 -3.98
C GLY A 100 -9.59 -5.05 -5.39
N SER A 101 -8.75 -4.01 -5.49
CA SER A 101 -8.27 -3.54 -6.79
C SER A 101 -7.04 -4.31 -7.28
N MET A 102 -6.38 -5.07 -6.39
CA MET A 102 -5.12 -5.79 -6.64
C MET A 102 -4.06 -4.87 -7.28
N SER A 103 -4.04 -3.61 -6.83
CA SER A 103 -3.20 -2.56 -7.42
C SER A 103 -1.94 -2.27 -6.63
N ASP A 104 -1.82 -2.84 -5.43
CA ASP A 104 -0.65 -2.71 -4.57
C ASP A 104 -0.44 -3.96 -3.71
N VAL A 105 0.78 -4.08 -3.18
CA VAL A 105 1.23 -5.26 -2.43
C VAL A 105 0.47 -5.43 -1.12
N ARG A 106 -0.02 -4.36 -0.50
CA ARG A 106 -0.83 -4.45 0.73
C ARG A 106 -2.19 -5.06 0.43
N ASP A 107 -2.77 -4.75 -0.72
CA ASP A 107 -4.03 -5.36 -1.17
C ASP A 107 -3.85 -6.85 -1.48
N GLU A 108 -2.74 -7.21 -2.14
CA GLU A 108 -2.35 -8.60 -2.37
C GLU A 108 -2.15 -9.36 -1.04
N GLN A 109 -1.49 -8.74 -0.05
CA GLN A 109 -1.29 -9.33 1.28
C GLN A 109 -2.62 -9.60 1.99
N ARG A 110 -3.54 -8.62 2.02
CA ARG A 110 -4.87 -8.80 2.62
C ARG A 110 -5.67 -9.90 1.90
N TYR A 111 -5.58 -9.96 0.57
CA TYR A 111 -6.20 -11.02 -0.21
C TYR A 111 -5.64 -12.40 0.14
N ALA A 112 -4.31 -12.52 0.24
CA ALA A 112 -3.67 -13.76 0.66
C ALA A 112 -4.13 -14.21 2.06
N GLY A 113 -4.27 -13.27 3.00
CA GLY A 113 -4.81 -13.55 4.33
C GLY A 113 -6.26 -14.05 4.29
N TYR A 114 -7.10 -13.45 3.43
CA TYR A 114 -8.46 -13.91 3.17
C TYR A 114 -8.48 -15.34 2.60
N CYS A 115 -7.68 -15.62 1.56
CA CYS A 115 -7.60 -16.94 0.93
C CYS A 115 -7.21 -18.00 1.97
N GLN A 116 -6.20 -17.73 2.80
CA GLN A 116 -5.76 -18.65 3.83
C GLN A 116 -6.86 -18.96 4.86
N ALA A 117 -7.63 -17.94 5.27
CA ALA A 117 -8.74 -18.14 6.22
C ALA A 117 -9.89 -18.97 5.62
N MET A 118 -10.21 -18.76 4.33
CA MET A 118 -11.22 -19.56 3.61
C MET A 118 -10.78 -21.01 3.44
N GLU A 119 -9.51 -21.22 3.04
CA GLU A 119 -8.91 -22.55 2.91
C GLU A 119 -8.93 -23.30 4.25
N ASN A 120 -8.54 -22.64 5.35
CA ASN A 120 -8.57 -23.23 6.69
C ASN A 120 -9.99 -23.66 7.13
N ALA A 121 -11.03 -23.03 6.60
CA ALA A 121 -12.43 -23.38 6.86
C ALA A 121 -12.99 -24.42 5.88
N GLY A 122 -12.19 -24.92 4.93
CA GLY A 122 -12.62 -25.85 3.89
C GLY A 122 -13.62 -25.24 2.91
N LEU A 123 -13.61 -23.91 2.76
CA LEU A 123 -14.49 -23.18 1.84
C LEU A 123 -13.70 -22.73 0.62
N PRO A 124 -14.32 -22.72 -0.57
CA PRO A 124 -13.70 -22.11 -1.74
C PRO A 124 -13.47 -20.63 -1.47
N ASP A 125 -12.35 -20.09 -1.93
CA ASP A 125 -12.19 -18.65 -2.03
C ASP A 125 -13.23 -18.12 -3.01
N GLY A 126 -14.17 -17.31 -2.53
CA GLY A 126 -15.06 -16.56 -3.40
C GLY A 126 -14.19 -15.70 -4.30
N ALA A 127 -14.20 -15.97 -5.62
CA ALA A 127 -13.34 -15.34 -6.60
C ALA A 127 -13.18 -13.85 -6.32
N ALA A 128 -11.94 -13.37 -6.22
CA ALA A 128 -11.67 -11.95 -6.23
C ALA A 128 -12.37 -11.35 -7.44
N LEU A 129 -13.38 -10.53 -7.20
CA LEU A 129 -13.93 -9.74 -8.29
C LEU A 129 -12.91 -8.64 -8.53
N PRO A 130 -12.24 -8.59 -9.70
CA PRO A 130 -11.42 -7.44 -10.06
C PRO A 130 -12.31 -6.18 -9.98
N PRO A 131 -11.71 -4.98 -9.84
CA PRO A 131 -12.50 -3.76 -9.73
C PRO A 131 -13.51 -3.73 -10.87
N ILE A 132 -14.78 -3.56 -10.54
CA ILE A 132 -15.85 -3.45 -11.54
C ILE A 132 -15.41 -2.31 -12.47
N ARG A 133 -14.94 -2.64 -13.67
CA ARG A 133 -14.83 -1.65 -14.74
C ARG A 133 -16.25 -1.19 -14.99
N CYS A 134 -16.63 -0.08 -14.35
CA CYS A 134 -17.90 0.56 -14.59
C CYS A 134 -17.96 0.84 -16.09
N ARG A 135 -18.80 0.10 -16.83
CA ARG A 135 -18.96 0.28 -18.29
C ARG A 135 -19.42 1.70 -18.66
N ARG A 136 -19.89 2.47 -17.66
CA ARG A 136 -20.36 3.86 -17.76
C ARG A 136 -19.30 4.92 -17.42
N CYS A 137 -18.23 4.57 -16.70
CA CYS A 137 -17.15 5.51 -16.36
C CYS A 137 -15.95 5.30 -17.28
N ARG A 138 -16.12 5.58 -18.58
CA ARG A 138 -14.96 6.03 -19.37
C ARG A 138 -14.70 7.46 -18.93
N LEU A 139 -13.67 7.66 -18.12
CA LEU A 139 -13.06 8.98 -17.97
C LEU A 139 -12.79 9.51 -19.38
N ALA A 140 -13.49 10.59 -19.74
CA ALA A 140 -13.17 11.37 -20.93
C ALA A 140 -11.75 11.93 -20.76
N PRO A 141 -10.90 11.93 -21.81
CA PRO A 141 -9.60 12.56 -21.72
C PRO A 141 -9.78 14.08 -21.63
N ALA A 142 -9.03 14.72 -20.73
CA ALA A 142 -8.68 16.13 -20.81
C ALA A 142 -7.25 16.23 -21.31
#